data_AF-A0A095APT3-F1
#
_entry.id   AF-A0A095APT3-F1
#
_cell.length_a   1.000
_cell.length_b   1.000
_cell.length_c   1.000
_cell.angle_alpha   90.00
_cell.angle_beta   90.00
_cell.angle_gamma   90.00
#
_symmetry.space_group_name_H-M   'P 1'
#
loop_
_entity.id
_entity.type
_entity.pdbx_description
1 polymer ?
#
loop_
_entity_poly.entity_id
_entity_poly.type
_entity_poly.pdbx_seq_one_letter_code
_entity_poly.pdbx_strand_id
1 'polypeptide(L)'
;LGDVENYPGHIKTSFLQKYLLSLGSGIGCLINPRRADLLSTFGETSGELALRQIFNRMLNHPDGCRILRDRPTIRTNTVDLDSLRKLPEGTFGKAYTKFLDKY
;
A
#
# COMPACT_ATOMS: atom_id res chain seq x y z
N LEU A 1 21.07 18.50 -6.80
CA LEU A 1 19.69 18.17 -6.39
C LEU A 1 19.78 16.90 -5.55
N GLY A 2 20.00 16.93 -4.25
CA GLY A 2 19.61 17.90 -3.23
C GLY A 2 19.16 17.01 -2.08
N ASP A 3 20.00 16.93 -1.05
CA ASP A 3 19.91 16.02 0.08
C ASP A 3 18.67 16.25 0.96
N VAL A 4 17.49 15.94 0.43
CA VAL A 4 16.25 15.94 1.21
C VAL A 4 16.11 14.58 1.85
N GLU A 5 16.19 14.54 3.18
CA GLU A 5 15.75 13.38 3.96
C GLU A 5 14.23 13.29 3.80
N ASN A 6 13.74 12.36 2.97
CA ASN A 6 12.32 12.30 2.61
C ASN A 6 11.42 11.92 3.80
N TYR A 7 11.96 11.23 4.82
CA TYR A 7 11.29 10.87 6.06
C TYR A 7 12.32 10.35 7.10
N PRO A 8 12.02 10.41 8.41
CA PRO A 8 12.93 9.94 9.45
C PRO A 8 13.29 8.46 9.27
N GLY A 9 14.58 8.14 9.31
CA GLY A 9 15.11 6.78 9.12
C GLY A 9 15.33 6.39 7.66
N HIS A 10 15.23 7.33 6.71
CA HIS A 10 15.46 7.05 5.30
C HIS A 10 16.95 6.76 5.00
N ILE A 11 17.22 5.53 4.52
CA ILE A 11 18.56 5.15 4.07
C ILE A 11 18.69 5.47 2.58
N LYS A 12 19.58 6.41 2.25
CA LYS A 12 19.88 6.77 0.85
C LYS A 12 20.61 5.61 0.17
N THR A 13 19.96 5.00 -0.81
CA THR A 13 20.57 3.98 -1.67
C THR A 13 21.00 4.58 -3.01
N SER A 14 22.18 4.21 -3.50
CA SER A 14 22.61 4.50 -4.89
C SER A 14 21.73 3.77 -5.90
N PHE A 15 21.70 4.24 -7.16
CA PHE A 15 20.98 3.58 -8.26
C PHE A 15 21.32 2.08 -8.40
N LEU A 16 22.61 1.72 -8.27
CA LEU A 16 23.04 0.32 -8.34
C LEU A 16 22.54 -0.50 -7.14
N GLN A 17 22.58 0.07 -5.94
CA GLN A 17 22.08 -0.58 -4.73
C GLN A 17 20.57 -0.81 -4.82
N LYS A 18 19.81 0.20 -5.28
CA LYS A 18 18.37 0.10 -5.48
C LYS A 18 18.00 -0.95 -6.53
N TYR A 19 18.75 -1.03 -7.64
CA TYR A 19 18.54 -2.03 -8.68
C TYR A 19 18.82 -3.46 -8.19
N LEU A 20 19.97 -3.67 -7.54
CA LEU A 20 20.33 -4.98 -6.98
C LEU A 20 19.32 -5.42 -5.91
N LEU A 21 18.91 -4.50 -5.03
CA LEU A 21 17.96 -4.78 -3.98
C LEU A 21 16.58 -5.10 -4.56
N SER A 22 16.14 -4.38 -5.59
CA SER A 22 14.91 -4.67 -6.33
C SER A 22 14.94 -6.07 -6.95
N LEU A 23 15.97 -6.41 -7.72
CA LEU A 23 16.07 -7.75 -8.33
C LEU A 23 16.13 -8.87 -7.28
N GLY A 24 16.99 -8.73 -6.26
CA GLY A 24 17.18 -9.74 -5.23
C GLY A 24 15.93 -9.96 -4.38
N SER A 25 15.28 -8.87 -3.97
CA SER A 25 14.04 -8.95 -3.18
C SER A 25 12.85 -9.44 -4.00
N GLY A 26 12.74 -9.05 -5.28
CA GLY A 26 11.71 -9.53 -6.20
C GLY A 26 11.81 -11.04 -6.44
N ILE A 27 13.00 -11.55 -6.78
CA ILE A 27 13.23 -12.99 -6.94
C ILE A 27 12.96 -13.74 -5.62
N GLY A 28 13.46 -13.21 -4.50
CA GLY A 28 13.24 -13.83 -3.19
C GLY A 28 11.77 -13.87 -2.77
N CYS A 29 10.97 -12.85 -3.11
CA CYS A 29 9.54 -12.83 -2.89
C CYS A 29 8.80 -13.90 -3.72
N LEU A 30 9.22 -14.13 -4.96
CA LEU A 30 8.62 -15.17 -5.81
C LEU A 30 8.95 -16.58 -5.31
N ILE A 31 10.18 -16.79 -4.83
CA ILE A 31 10.63 -18.09 -4.29
C ILE A 31 9.98 -18.37 -2.92
N ASN A 32 9.85 -17.36 -2.07
CA ASN A 32 9.27 -17.49 -0.74
C ASN A 32 8.20 -16.41 -0.48
N PRO A 33 6.95 -16.63 -0.92
CA PRO A 33 5.87 -15.66 -0.79
C PRO A 33 5.45 -15.37 0.66
N ARG A 34 5.90 -16.17 1.64
CA ARG A 34 5.66 -15.90 3.07
C ARG A 34 6.58 -14.84 3.65
N ARG A 35 7.63 -14.41 2.93
CA ARG A 35 8.52 -13.32 3.37
C ARG A 35 8.01 -11.97 2.87
N ALA A 36 7.04 -11.42 3.60
CA ALA A 36 6.46 -10.11 3.30
C ALA A 36 7.51 -8.98 3.26
N ASP A 37 8.60 -9.08 4.01
CA ASP A 37 9.67 -8.08 4.03
C ASP A 37 10.34 -7.91 2.65
N LEU A 38 10.45 -9.00 1.88
CA LEU A 38 11.02 -8.97 0.53
C LEU A 38 10.07 -8.27 -0.44
N LEU A 39 8.76 -8.48 -0.29
CA LEU A 39 7.76 -7.77 -1.08
C LEU A 39 7.77 -6.26 -0.77
N SER A 40 7.87 -5.91 0.52
CA SER A 40 7.97 -4.51 0.96
C SER A 40 9.20 -3.83 0.38
N THR A 41 10.36 -4.49 0.49
CA THR A 41 11.65 -3.97 -0.04
C THR A 41 11.60 -3.82 -1.56
N PHE A 42 11.00 -4.80 -2.26
CA PHE A 42 10.83 -4.74 -3.71
C PHE A 42 9.93 -3.57 -4.12
N GLY A 43 8.80 -3.39 -3.43
CA GLY A 43 7.88 -2.28 -3.67
C GLY A 43 8.53 -0.91 -3.42
N GLU A 44 9.29 -0.76 -2.33
CA GLU A 44 9.98 0.49 -2.00
C GLU A 44 11.05 0.86 -3.03
N THR A 45 11.78 -0.13 -3.56
CA THR A 45 12.87 0.09 -4.51
C THR A 45 12.41 0.25 -5.96
N SER A 46 11.29 -0.39 -6.36
CA SER A 46 10.80 -0.38 -7.75
C SER A 46 9.55 0.50 -7.97
N GLY A 47 8.82 0.86 -6.92
CA GLY A 47 7.48 1.45 -7.02
C GLY A 47 7.41 2.93 -7.34
N GLU A 48 8.53 3.66 -7.33
CA GLU A 48 8.55 5.13 -7.44
C GLU A 48 7.82 5.66 -8.70
N LEU A 49 8.05 5.02 -9.85
CA LEU A 49 7.40 5.42 -11.10
C LEU A 49 5.89 5.15 -11.07
N ALA A 50 5.49 3.97 -10.59
CA ALA A 50 4.07 3.59 -10.48
C ALA A 50 3.33 4.51 -9.50
N LEU A 51 3.95 4.85 -8.38
CA LEU A 51 3.39 5.78 -7.39
C LEU A 51 3.16 7.17 -8.01
N ARG A 52 4.14 7.71 -8.75
CA ARG A 52 3.99 9.00 -9.44
C ARG A 52 2.86 8.97 -10.48
N GLN A 53 2.74 7.88 -11.22
CA GLN A 53 1.66 7.71 -12.21
C GLN A 53 0.28 7.66 -11.54
N ILE A 54 0.13 6.89 -10.47
CA ILE A 54 -1.12 6.82 -9.69
C ILE A 54 -1.45 8.18 -9.09
N PHE A 55 -0.47 8.86 -8.50
CA PHE A 55 -0.65 10.18 -7.91
C PHE A 55 -1.13 11.21 -8.95
N ASN A 56 -0.50 11.26 -10.12
CA ASN A 56 -0.94 12.13 -11.22
C ASN A 56 -2.36 11.78 -11.69
N ARG A 57 -2.69 10.49 -11.80
CA ARG A 57 -4.04 10.04 -12.16
C ARG A 57 -5.08 10.48 -11.11
N MET A 58 -4.75 10.41 -9.82
CA MET A 58 -5.62 10.88 -8.75
C MET A 58 -5.84 12.39 -8.81
N LEU A 59 -4.80 13.19 -9.07
CA LEU A 59 -4.94 14.64 -9.24
C LEU A 59 -5.86 15.02 -10.41
N ASN A 60 -5.85 14.23 -11.49
CA ASN A 60 -6.68 14.50 -12.67
C ASN A 60 -8.14 14.02 -12.52
N HIS A 61 -8.52 13.44 -11.38
CA HIS A 61 -9.88 12.96 -11.12
C HIS A 61 -10.50 13.69 -9.92
N PRO A 62 -11.76 14.16 -9.98
CA PRO A 62 -12.39 14.89 -8.88
C PRO A 62 -12.42 14.07 -7.57
N ASP A 63 -12.79 12.79 -7.64
CA ASP A 63 -12.75 11.91 -6.45
C ASP A 63 -11.32 11.63 -5.97
N GLY A 64 -10.34 11.55 -6.88
CA GLY A 64 -8.94 11.33 -6.52
C GLY A 64 -8.36 12.53 -5.78
N CYS A 65 -8.63 13.74 -6.27
CA CYS A 65 -8.33 14.98 -5.57
C CYS A 65 -8.97 15.03 -4.18
N ARG A 66 -10.23 14.62 -4.05
CA ARG A 66 -10.91 14.55 -2.74
C ARG A 66 -10.22 13.57 -1.79
N ILE A 67 -9.86 12.38 -2.26
CA ILE A 67 -9.12 11.38 -1.45
C ILE A 67 -7.76 11.93 -1.01
N LEU A 68 -7.00 12.58 -1.91
CA LEU A 68 -5.70 13.15 -1.59
C LEU A 68 -5.77 14.30 -0.57
N ARG A 69 -6.85 15.10 -0.62
CA ARG A 69 -7.12 16.20 0.31
C ARG A 69 -7.57 15.68 1.67
N ASP A 70 -8.64 14.89 1.69
CA ASP A 70 -9.34 14.49 2.92
C ASP A 70 -8.58 13.39 3.66
N ARG A 71 -7.72 12.65 2.96
CA ARG A 71 -6.93 11.51 3.48
C ARG A 71 -7.78 10.57 4.35
N PRO A 72 -8.94 10.11 3.86
CA PRO A 72 -9.86 9.32 4.66
C PRO A 72 -9.15 8.03 5.09
N THR A 73 -9.16 7.75 6.38
CA THR A 73 -8.51 6.57 6.95
C THR A 73 -9.56 5.65 7.56
N ILE A 74 -9.63 4.41 7.07
CA ILE A 74 -10.47 3.37 7.67
C ILE A 74 -9.72 2.79 8.86
N ARG A 75 -10.33 2.85 10.03
CA ARG A 75 -9.81 2.26 11.27
C ARG A 75 -10.86 1.37 11.93
N THR A 76 -10.41 0.38 12.67
CA THR A 76 -11.30 -0.53 13.42
C THR A 76 -12.21 0.22 14.42
N ASN A 77 -11.77 1.38 14.93
CA ASN A 77 -12.59 2.20 15.82
C ASN A 77 -13.56 3.15 15.07
N THR A 78 -13.39 3.36 13.77
CA THR A 78 -14.28 4.19 12.94
C THR A 78 -15.38 3.37 12.25
N VAL A 79 -15.25 2.04 12.24
CA VAL A 79 -16.18 1.12 11.57
C VAL A 79 -16.71 0.13 12.59
N ASP A 80 -18.03 0.11 12.81
CA ASP A 80 -18.68 -0.88 13.66
C ASP A 80 -18.78 -2.22 12.94
N LEU A 81 -17.78 -3.09 13.16
CA LEU A 81 -17.74 -4.42 12.56
C LEU A 81 -18.90 -5.32 13.01
N ASP A 82 -19.43 -5.14 14.23
CA ASP A 82 -20.56 -5.94 14.72
C ASP A 82 -21.86 -5.60 14.00
N SER A 83 -22.06 -4.32 13.67
CA SER A 83 -23.16 -3.90 12.80
C SER A 83 -23.02 -4.49 11.38
N LEU A 84 -21.81 -4.48 10.81
CA LEU A 84 -21.55 -5.00 9.47
C LEU A 84 -21.77 -6.52 9.38
N ARG A 85 -21.46 -7.27 10.44
CA ARG A 85 -21.74 -8.72 10.51
C ARG A 85 -23.23 -9.04 10.46
N LYS A 86 -24.09 -8.14 10.93
CA LYS A 86 -25.56 -8.32 10.94
C LYS A 86 -26.22 -7.94 9.61
N LEU A 87 -25.48 -7.34 8.68
CA LEU A 87 -26.03 -6.98 7.36
C LEU A 87 -26.48 -8.22 6.57
N PRO A 88 -27.46 -8.07 5.67
CA PRO A 88 -27.90 -9.13 4.79
C PRO A 88 -26.76 -9.71 3.93
N GLU A 89 -26.90 -10.99 3.59
CA GLU A 89 -26.05 -11.65 2.60
C GLU A 89 -26.10 -10.91 1.25
N GLY A 90 -24.96 -10.82 0.56
CA GLY A 90 -24.82 -10.08 -0.69
C GLY A 90 -24.41 -8.61 -0.54
N THR A 91 -24.36 -8.07 0.69
CA THR A 91 -23.81 -6.72 0.93
C THR A 91 -22.27 -6.76 1.05
N PHE A 92 -21.62 -5.65 0.68
CA PHE A 92 -20.17 -5.50 0.85
C PHE A 92 -19.74 -5.65 2.32
N GLY A 93 -20.48 -5.06 3.26
CA GLY A 93 -20.15 -5.12 4.69
C GLY A 93 -20.16 -6.55 5.25
N LYS A 94 -21.16 -7.35 4.86
CA LYS A 94 -21.24 -8.77 5.23
C LYS A 94 -20.10 -9.59 4.61
N ALA A 95 -19.78 -9.34 3.35
CA ALA A 95 -18.66 -10.00 2.67
C ALA A 95 -17.30 -9.63 3.28
N TYR A 96 -17.10 -8.35 3.60
CA TYR A 96 -15.88 -7.83 4.21
C TYR A 96 -15.64 -8.40 5.61
N THR A 97 -16.67 -8.42 6.46
CA THR A 97 -16.57 -9.03 7.80
C THR A 97 -16.31 -10.53 7.73
N LYS A 98 -16.97 -11.26 6.82
CA LYS A 98 -16.70 -12.68 6.59
C LYS A 98 -15.27 -12.96 6.12
N PHE A 99 -14.67 -12.06 5.34
CA PHE A 99 -13.27 -12.15 4.94
C PHE A 99 -12.35 -11.95 6.15
N LEU A 100 -12.58 -10.90 6.96
CA LEU A 100 -11.80 -10.61 8.16
C LEU A 100 -11.90 -11.68 9.25
N ASP A 101 -13.07 -12.31 9.43
CA ASP A 101 -13.23 -13.38 10.43
C ASP A 101 -12.52 -14.68 10.03
N LYS A 102 -12.17 -14.84 8.74
CA LYS A 102 -11.52 -16.04 8.19
C LYS A 102 -9.98 -15.96 8.21
N TYR A 103 -9.40 -14.76 8.14
CA TYR A 103 -7.97 -14.52 7.96
C TYR A 103 -7.42 -13.60 9.04
#